data_AF-A0A9E0G5P6-F1
#
_entry.id   AF-A0A9E0G5P6-F1
#
_cell.length_a   1.000
_cell.length_b   1.000
_cell.length_c   1.000
_cell.angle_alpha   90.00
_cell.angle_beta   90.00
_cell.angle_gamma   90.00
#
_symmetry.space_group_name_H-M   'P 1'
#
loop_
_entity.id
_entity.type
_entity.pdbx_description
1 polymer ?
#
loop_
_entity_poly.entity_id
_entity_poly.type
_entity_poly.pdbx_seq_one_letter_code
_entity_poly.pdbx_strand_id
1 'polypeptide(L)'
;MAKNRSIMVEGREISVILEKEQEYISLTDMLKAKDGDFFISDWLRNRNTVEYLGIWESVYNPNFNWGEFAIIKGQAGLNSYKLSEKEWVDKTNAIGLKAIASRYGGTYAYPEIAFEFGMWISPQFKFYLVKEFQRFKSE
;
A
#
# COMPACT_ATOMS: atom_id res chain seq x y z
N MET A 1 5.57 -2.70 -24.48
CA MET A 1 6.29 -2.76 -23.19
C MET A 1 5.82 -1.57 -22.38
N ALA A 2 5.18 -1.78 -21.22
CA ALA A 2 4.75 -0.67 -20.39
C ALA A 2 6.00 0.11 -19.95
N LYS A 3 6.02 1.41 -20.21
CA LYS A 3 7.08 2.32 -19.76
C LYS A 3 7.02 2.27 -18.22
N ASN A 4 8.02 1.71 -17.55
CA ASN A 4 8.10 1.79 -16.09
C ASN A 4 8.13 3.27 -15.72
N ARG A 5 7.07 3.73 -15.05
CA ARG A 5 6.97 5.09 -14.56
C ARG A 5 7.53 5.10 -13.14
N SER A 6 8.31 6.09 -12.78
CA SER A 6 8.85 6.23 -11.44
C SER A 6 8.80 7.68 -10.98
N ILE A 7 8.76 7.89 -9.68
CA ILE A 7 8.83 9.19 -9.03
C ILE A 7 10.02 9.23 -8.08
N MET A 8 10.65 10.39 -7.95
CA MET A 8 11.78 10.60 -7.05
C MET A 8 11.29 11.25 -5.76
N VAL A 9 11.30 10.51 -4.66
CA VAL A 9 10.84 11.00 -3.34
C VAL A 9 12.01 10.94 -2.37
N GLU A 10 12.43 12.10 -1.87
CA GLU A 10 13.57 12.23 -0.94
C GLU A 10 14.83 11.49 -1.44
N GLY A 11 15.15 11.63 -2.73
CA GLY A 11 16.32 11.01 -3.36
C GLY A 11 16.16 9.51 -3.65
N ARG A 12 14.96 8.94 -3.48
CA ARG A 12 14.67 7.53 -3.75
C ARG A 12 13.75 7.38 -4.94
N GLU A 13 14.07 6.44 -5.82
CA GLU A 13 13.21 6.06 -6.93
C GLU A 13 12.10 5.13 -6.44
N ILE A 14 10.84 5.52 -6.68
CA ILE A 14 9.66 4.75 -6.32
C ILE A 14 8.92 4.39 -7.60
N SER A 15 8.74 3.10 -7.82
CA SER A 15 8.06 2.60 -9.02
C SER A 15 6.56 2.91 -8.97
N VAL A 16 6.01 3.33 -10.10
CA VAL A 16 4.58 3.50 -10.36
C VAL A 16 4.19 2.64 -11.54
N ILE A 17 3.23 1.74 -11.34
CA ILE A 17 2.71 0.88 -12.39
C ILE A 17 1.30 1.33 -12.78
N LEU A 18 0.95 1.11 -14.05
CA LEU A 18 -0.40 1.33 -14.55
C LEU A 18 -1.02 -0.02 -14.90
N GLU A 19 -2.15 -0.33 -14.29
CA GLU A 19 -2.89 -1.57 -14.54
C GLU A 19 -4.37 -1.26 -14.61
N LYS A 20 -5.03 -1.68 -15.70
CA LYS A 20 -6.47 -1.42 -15.93
C LYS A 20 -6.84 0.05 -15.71
N GLU A 21 -6.04 0.95 -16.28
CA GLU A 21 -6.20 2.42 -16.16
C GLU A 21 -6.00 2.99 -14.75
N GLN A 22 -5.58 2.16 -13.80
CA GLN A 22 -5.32 2.56 -12.44
C GLN A 22 -3.83 2.54 -12.12
N GLU A 23 -3.38 3.58 -11.41
CA GLU A 23 -2.00 3.68 -10.95
C GLU A 23 -1.83 3.02 -9.58
N TYR A 24 -0.69 2.36 -9.41
CA TYR A 24 -0.26 1.84 -8.13
C TYR A 24 1.19 2.25 -7.84
N ILE A 25 1.46 2.61 -6.59
CA ILE A 25 2.77 3.05 -6.10
C ILE A 25 3.41 1.89 -5.31
N SER A 26 4.69 1.64 -5.54
CA SER A 26 5.48 0.60 -4.88
C SER A 26 5.71 0.90 -3.39
N LEU A 27 5.03 0.17 -2.51
CA LEU A 27 5.28 0.22 -1.06
C LEU A 27 6.63 -0.40 -0.70
N THR A 28 7.08 -1.38 -1.49
CA THR A 28 8.40 -2.02 -1.32
C THR A 28 9.53 -1.02 -1.57
N ASP A 29 9.40 -0.14 -2.57
CA ASP A 29 10.39 0.92 -2.80
C ASP A 29 10.33 1.99 -1.70
N MET A 30 9.13 2.31 -1.23
CA MET A 30 8.94 3.25 -0.10
C MET A 30 9.59 2.74 1.19
N LEU A 31 9.53 1.43 1.48
CA LEU A 31 10.12 0.83 2.68
C LEU A 31 11.63 1.08 2.82
N LYS A 32 12.34 1.24 1.69
CA LYS A 32 13.77 1.59 1.67
C LYS A 32 14.05 2.97 2.31
N ALA A 33 13.01 3.75 2.64
CA ALA A 33 13.13 5.00 3.38
C ALA A 33 13.23 4.85 4.89
N LYS A 34 12.95 3.66 5.44
CA LYS A 34 12.95 3.40 6.86
C LYS A 34 14.22 2.63 7.25
N ASP A 35 14.96 3.13 8.23
CA ASP A 35 16.18 2.47 8.72
C ASP A 35 15.82 1.27 9.60
N GLY A 36 16.19 0.06 9.17
CA GLY A 36 15.97 -1.20 9.90
C GLY A 36 15.17 -2.23 9.12
N ASP A 37 14.99 -3.42 9.70
CA ASP A 37 14.27 -4.53 9.09
C ASP A 37 12.75 -4.37 9.26
N PHE A 38 12.15 -3.52 8.43
CA PHE A 38 10.70 -3.30 8.41
C PHE A 38 10.03 -4.05 7.25
N PHE A 39 8.85 -4.58 7.54
CA PHE A 39 8.01 -5.29 6.59
C PHE A 39 6.64 -4.62 6.49
N ILE A 40 5.95 -4.81 5.36
CA ILE A 40 4.59 -4.31 5.17
C ILE A 40 3.63 -4.94 6.19
N SER A 41 3.90 -6.17 6.62
CA SER A 41 3.16 -6.82 7.70
C SER A 41 3.23 -6.05 9.03
N ASP A 42 4.29 -5.28 9.28
CA ASP A 42 4.40 -4.47 10.51
C ASP A 42 3.42 -3.29 10.48
N TRP A 43 3.17 -2.74 9.28
CA TRP A 43 2.13 -1.74 9.07
C TRP A 43 0.72 -2.35 9.19
N LEU A 44 0.50 -3.52 8.59
CA LEU A 44 -0.79 -4.23 8.62
C LEU A 44 -1.17 -4.77 10.00
N ARG A 45 -0.23 -4.85 10.96
CA ARG A 45 -0.55 -5.20 12.35
C ARG A 45 -1.33 -4.09 13.06
N ASN A 46 -1.22 -2.84 12.61
CA ASN A 46 -1.91 -1.72 13.24
C ASN A 46 -3.42 -1.75 12.93
N ARG A 47 -4.25 -1.72 13.98
CA ARG A 47 -5.72 -1.73 13.85
C ARG A 47 -6.25 -0.54 13.06
N ASN A 48 -5.69 0.65 13.24
CA ASN A 48 -6.10 1.85 12.50
C ASN A 48 -5.76 1.72 11.02
N THR A 49 -4.62 1.11 10.68
CA THR A 49 -4.26 0.79 9.30
C THR A 49 -5.28 -0.15 8.67
N VAL A 50 -5.59 -1.28 9.34
CA VAL A 50 -6.56 -2.26 8.83
C VAL A 50 -7.94 -1.62 8.66
N GLU A 51 -8.35 -0.76 9.60
CA GLU A 51 -9.60 -0.02 9.50
C GLU A 51 -9.61 0.96 8.32
N TYR A 52 -8.52 1.73 8.13
CA TYR A 52 -8.37 2.62 6.98
C TYR A 52 -8.47 1.85 5.65
N LEU A 53 -7.77 0.73 5.53
CA LEU A 53 -7.83 -0.12 4.33
C LEU A 53 -9.25 -0.63 4.10
N GLY A 54 -9.93 -1.14 5.12
CA GLY A 54 -11.31 -1.60 4.99
C GLY A 54 -12.30 -0.50 4.57
N ILE A 55 -12.11 0.72 5.08
CA ILE A 55 -12.92 1.88 4.65
C ILE A 55 -12.63 2.20 3.18
N TRP A 56 -11.37 2.24 2.77
CA TRP A 56 -11.02 2.50 1.38
C TRP A 56 -11.64 1.45 0.45
N GLU A 57 -11.52 0.16 0.79
CA GLU A 57 -12.13 -0.93 0.02
C GLU A 57 -13.66 -0.81 -0.01
N SER A 58 -14.30 -0.40 1.08
CA SER A 58 -15.76 -0.22 1.10
C SER A 58 -16.30 0.81 0.10
N VAL A 59 -15.48 1.82 -0.21
CA VAL A 59 -15.85 2.91 -1.11
C VAL A 59 -15.60 2.52 -2.57
N TYR A 60 -14.49 1.81 -2.84
CA TYR A 60 -13.99 1.59 -4.20
C TYR A 60 -14.10 0.15 -4.71
N ASN A 61 -14.41 -0.83 -3.84
CA ASN A 61 -14.41 -2.25 -4.18
C ASN A 61 -15.78 -2.91 -3.91
N PRO A 62 -16.64 -3.03 -4.93
CA PRO A 62 -17.94 -3.70 -4.80
C PRO A 62 -17.85 -5.19 -4.40
N ASN A 63 -16.70 -5.84 -4.63
CA ASN A 63 -16.49 -7.27 -4.36
C ASN A 63 -15.78 -7.53 -3.02
N PHE A 64 -15.64 -6.51 -2.17
CA PHE A 64 -14.96 -6.61 -0.89
C PHE A 64 -15.66 -7.59 0.06
N ASN A 65 -14.89 -8.52 0.62
CA ASN A 65 -15.40 -9.52 1.55
C ASN A 65 -15.42 -8.98 2.99
N TRP A 66 -16.56 -8.40 3.35
CA TRP A 66 -16.83 -7.84 4.67
C TRP A 66 -16.75 -8.83 5.83
N GLY A 67 -17.08 -10.10 5.59
CA GLY A 67 -17.05 -11.14 6.62
C GLY A 67 -15.63 -11.42 7.09
N GLU A 68 -14.71 -11.67 6.14
CA GLU A 68 -13.29 -11.86 6.45
C GLU A 68 -12.65 -10.59 7.01
N PHE A 69 -13.03 -9.41 6.47
CA PHE A 69 -12.56 -8.13 7.03
C PHE A 69 -12.90 -7.99 8.52
N ALA A 70 -14.13 -8.32 8.93
CA ALA A 70 -14.54 -8.21 10.33
C ALA A 70 -13.70 -9.11 11.25
N ILE A 71 -13.37 -10.33 10.79
CA ILE A 71 -12.49 -11.26 11.51
C ILE A 71 -11.08 -10.69 11.65
N ILE A 72 -10.50 -10.22 10.55
CA ILE A 72 -9.16 -9.61 10.52
C ILE A 72 -9.10 -8.38 11.43
N LYS A 73 -10.07 -7.47 11.32
CA LYS A 73 -10.16 -6.26 12.17
C LYS A 73 -10.27 -6.60 13.65
N GLY A 74 -10.95 -7.69 14.00
CA GLY A 74 -11.05 -8.19 15.37
C GLY A 74 -9.71 -8.66 15.96
N GLN A 75 -8.81 -9.17 15.12
CA GLN A 75 -7.49 -9.69 15.51
C GLN A 75 -6.36 -8.66 15.39
N ALA A 76 -6.54 -7.65 14.53
CA ALA A 76 -5.57 -6.58 14.32
C ALA A 76 -5.22 -5.85 15.63
N GLY A 77 -3.93 -5.58 15.83
CA GLY A 77 -3.36 -4.99 17.04
C GLY A 77 -2.86 -6.01 18.07
N LEU A 78 -3.27 -7.29 17.98
CA LEU A 78 -2.72 -8.32 18.86
C LEU A 78 -1.26 -8.62 18.52
N ASN A 79 -0.41 -8.79 19.53
CA ASN A 79 1.02 -9.10 19.33
C ASN A 79 1.25 -10.45 18.67
N SER A 80 0.34 -11.41 18.89
CA SER A 80 0.39 -12.75 18.31
C SER A 80 -0.15 -12.82 16.88
N TYR A 81 -0.84 -11.78 16.41
CA TYR A 81 -1.46 -11.78 15.09
C TYR A 81 -0.56 -11.09 14.08
N LYS A 82 -0.26 -11.79 12.98
CA LYS A 82 0.54 -11.29 11.87
C LYS A 82 -0.25 -11.49 10.58
N LEU A 83 -0.60 -10.40 9.92
CA LEU A 83 -1.28 -10.38 8.63
C LEU A 83 -0.26 -10.05 7.55
N SER A 84 -0.19 -10.86 6.50
CA SER A 84 0.55 -10.51 5.27
C SER A 84 -0.34 -9.77 4.28
N GLU A 85 0.25 -8.97 3.41
CA GLU A 85 -0.44 -8.30 2.31
C GLU A 85 -1.13 -9.28 1.37
N LYS A 86 -0.52 -10.45 1.12
CA LYS A 86 -1.10 -11.51 0.31
C LYS A 86 -2.34 -12.09 0.99
N GLU A 87 -2.23 -12.40 2.28
CA GLU A 87 -3.37 -12.91 3.05
C GLU A 87 -4.52 -11.90 3.14
N TRP A 88 -4.22 -10.61 3.30
CA TRP A 88 -5.22 -9.55 3.24
C TRP A 88 -5.96 -9.57 1.90
N VAL A 89 -5.23 -9.56 0.78
CA VAL A 89 -5.82 -9.59 -0.57
C VAL A 89 -6.63 -10.86 -0.80
N ASP A 90 -6.06 -12.02 -0.51
CA ASP A 90 -6.68 -13.32 -0.77
C ASP A 90 -7.97 -13.53 0.05
N LYS A 91 -8.01 -13.09 1.32
CA LYS A 91 -9.18 -13.24 2.19
C LYS A 91 -10.28 -12.21 1.90
N THR A 92 -9.87 -10.96 1.65
CA THR A 92 -10.82 -9.85 1.58
C THR A 92 -11.23 -9.47 0.16
N ASN A 93 -10.61 -10.06 -0.87
CA ASN A 93 -10.69 -9.62 -2.26
C ASN A 93 -10.26 -8.15 -2.44
N ALA A 94 -9.35 -7.66 -1.60
CA ALA A 94 -8.88 -6.28 -1.67
C ALA A 94 -8.27 -5.97 -3.04
N ILE A 95 -8.58 -4.78 -3.56
CA ILE A 95 -7.98 -4.27 -4.80
C ILE A 95 -7.00 -3.13 -4.53
N GLY A 96 -7.09 -2.51 -3.36
CA GLY A 96 -6.29 -1.37 -2.90
C GLY A 96 -4.82 -1.71 -2.68
N LEU A 97 -4.52 -2.96 -2.34
CA LEU A 97 -3.18 -3.53 -2.21
C LEU A 97 -2.99 -4.64 -3.23
N LYS A 98 -1.78 -4.75 -3.78
CA LYS A 98 -1.42 -5.79 -4.73
C LYS A 98 -0.01 -6.32 -4.48
N ALA A 99 0.11 -7.64 -4.30
CA ALA A 99 1.40 -8.32 -4.27
C ALA A 99 1.72 -8.89 -5.67
N ILE A 100 2.87 -8.51 -6.22
CA ILE A 100 3.35 -8.99 -7.53
C ILE A 100 4.59 -9.85 -7.30
N ALA A 101 4.59 -11.09 -7.79
CA ALA A 101 5.70 -12.04 -7.64
C ALA A 101 6.68 -12.07 -8.83
N SER A 102 6.65 -11.06 -9.72
CA SER A 102 7.46 -11.03 -10.94
C SER A 102 8.86 -10.42 -10.71
N ARG A 103 9.65 -10.24 -11.79
CA ARG A 103 10.96 -9.56 -11.75
C ARG A 103 10.89 -8.11 -11.23
N TYR A 104 9.75 -7.45 -11.40
CA TYR A 104 9.43 -6.14 -10.81
C TYR A 104 8.50 -6.29 -9.59
N GLY A 105 8.63 -7.43 -8.92
CA GLY A 105 7.79 -7.83 -7.82
C GLY A 105 7.93 -6.93 -6.60
N GLY A 106 7.05 -7.15 -5.65
CA GLY A 106 6.86 -6.28 -4.50
C GLY A 106 5.39 -6.02 -4.26
N THR A 107 5.12 -5.16 -3.30
CA THR A 107 3.76 -4.76 -2.95
C THR A 107 3.52 -3.36 -3.44
N TYR A 108 2.39 -3.18 -4.09
CA TYR A 108 1.93 -1.95 -4.68
C TYR A 108 0.58 -1.58 -4.08
N ALA A 109 0.28 -0.28 -4.03
CA ALA A 109 -0.98 0.21 -3.50
C ALA A 109 -1.55 1.34 -4.33
N TYR A 110 -2.86 1.54 -4.27
CA TYR A 110 -3.49 2.75 -4.78
C TYR A 110 -2.87 4.01 -4.14
N PRO A 111 -2.86 5.16 -4.82
CA PRO A 111 -2.16 6.35 -4.36
C PRO A 111 -2.56 6.79 -2.94
N GLU A 112 -3.85 6.78 -2.61
CA GLU A 112 -4.34 7.17 -1.28
C GLU A 112 -3.81 6.24 -0.18
N ILE A 113 -3.80 4.93 -0.45
CA ILE A 113 -3.25 3.91 0.45
C ILE A 113 -1.73 4.07 0.58
N ALA A 114 -1.03 4.33 -0.53
CA ALA A 114 0.39 4.60 -0.51
C ALA A 114 0.72 5.89 0.26
N PHE A 115 -0.10 6.93 0.19
CA PHE A 115 0.08 8.13 1.00
C PHE A 115 -0.09 7.84 2.48
N GLU A 116 -1.01 6.95 2.86
CA GLU A 116 -1.16 6.53 4.24
C GLU A 116 -0.01 5.65 4.71
N PHE A 117 0.52 4.78 3.86
CA PHE A 117 1.77 4.08 4.13
C PHE A 117 2.94 5.05 4.30
N GLY A 118 2.99 6.11 3.48
CA GLY A 118 3.94 7.20 3.61
C GLY A 118 3.85 7.88 4.98
N MET A 119 2.63 8.06 5.54
CA MET A 119 2.43 8.60 6.90
C MET A 119 3.08 7.72 7.96
N TRP A 120 2.92 6.40 7.80
CA TRP A 120 3.48 5.41 8.71
C TRP A 120 5.02 5.33 8.64
N ILE A 121 5.62 5.71 7.51
CA ILE A 121 7.06 5.94 7.40
C ILE A 121 7.42 7.23 8.14
N SER A 122 6.89 8.37 7.70
CA SER A 122 6.95 9.65 8.41
C SER A 122 6.03 10.71 7.78
N PRO A 123 5.59 11.74 8.52
CA PRO A 123 4.85 12.86 7.95
C PRO A 123 5.59 13.57 6.81
N GLN A 124 6.92 13.69 6.92
CA GLN A 124 7.76 14.31 5.89
C GLN A 124 7.74 13.49 4.60
N PHE A 125 7.89 12.16 4.69
CA PHE A 125 7.87 11.27 3.54
C PHE A 125 6.52 11.35 2.82
N LYS A 126 5.39 11.33 3.55
CA LYS A 126 4.05 11.51 2.96
C LYS A 126 3.93 12.82 2.19
N PHE A 127 4.41 13.93 2.76
CA PHE A 127 4.32 15.24 2.12
C PHE A 127 5.05 15.26 0.76
N TYR A 128 6.30 14.79 0.74
CA TYR A 128 7.06 14.71 -0.51
C TYR A 128 6.46 13.72 -1.50
N LEU A 129 5.97 12.56 -1.03
CA LEU A 129 5.32 11.58 -1.89
C LEU A 129 4.10 12.16 -2.61
N VAL A 130 3.21 12.85 -1.88
CA VAL A 130 2.03 13.50 -2.48
C VAL A 130 2.44 14.54 -3.50
N LYS A 131 3.41 15.40 -3.15
CA LYS A 131 3.92 16.46 -4.03
C LYS A 131 4.46 15.91 -5.35
N GLU A 132 5.35 14.92 -5.27
CA GLU A 132 6.01 14.37 -6.46
C GLU A 132 5.05 13.53 -7.30
N PHE A 133 4.09 12.84 -6.67
CA PHE A 133 3.03 12.15 -7.39
C PHE A 133 2.11 13.12 -8.16
N GLN A 134 1.70 14.23 -7.54
CA GLN A 134 0.88 15.26 -8.21
C GLN A 134 1.61 15.88 -9.41
N ARG A 135 2.91 16.15 -9.27
CA ARG A 135 3.75 16.63 -10.37
C ARG A 135 3.76 15.63 -11.52
N PHE A 136 4.02 14.36 -11.21
CA PHE A 136 4.01 13.27 -12.19
C PHE A 136 2.68 13.12 -12.93
N LYS A 137 1.54 13.37 -12.28
CA LYS A 137 0.21 13.33 -12.91
C LYS A 137 -0.06 14.49 -13.87
N SER A 138 0.70 15.58 -13.77
CA SER A 138 0.53 16.78 -14.58
C SER A 138 1.41 16.80 -15.83
N GLU A 139 2.26 15.79 -16.01
CA GLU A 139 3.16 15.57 -17.16
C GLU A 139 2.57 14.53 -18.12
#